data_AF-A0A353HAF2-F1
#
_entry.id   AF-A0A353HAF2-F1
#
_cell.length_a   1.000
_cell.length_b   1.000
_cell.length_c   1.000
_cell.angle_alpha   90.00
_cell.angle_beta   90.00
_cell.angle_gamma   90.00
#
_symmetry.space_group_name_H-M   'P 1'
#
loop_
_entity.id
_entity.type
_entity.pdbx_description
1 polymer ?
#
loop_
_entity_poly.entity_id
_entity_poly.type
_entity_poly.pdbx_seq_one_letter_code
_entity_poly.pdbx_strand_id
1 'polypeptide(L)'
;MLSITWGTKIINVLQADLTPVTGTLYELDTDQFRKDLKSLEDGEDGMPFPDTHTHNTEVTVAGVTYARFIEIINGYSITFEDGQYSVRLAGSNNNFFDVENGILNQNQVQVISGNAAGLIVVVSGSGVTSQDKLDIADAVWDHADGDFMVKIIKNKKSLEKTGAVWELVIFDDDDVTPILQKDLKDKDGNNITDLEAGVLAQELATDV
;
A
#
# COMPACT_ATOMS: atom_id res chain seq x y z
N MET A 1 15.63 -31.17 -9.18
CA MET A 1 14.78 -31.86 -8.21
C MET A 1 15.41 -31.69 -6.85
N LEU A 2 14.63 -31.13 -5.92
CA LEU A 2 14.98 -31.00 -4.51
C LEU A 2 15.32 -32.38 -3.95
N SER A 3 16.39 -32.46 -3.16
CA SER A 3 16.81 -33.72 -2.52
C SER A 3 17.47 -33.47 -1.17
N ILE A 4 17.52 -34.49 -0.33
CA ILE A 4 18.17 -34.43 0.99
C ILE A 4 19.19 -35.56 1.09
N THR A 5 20.44 -35.21 1.36
CA THR A 5 21.47 -36.16 1.77
C THR A 5 21.35 -36.37 3.28
N TRP A 6 20.47 -37.27 3.70
CA TRP A 6 20.09 -37.45 5.10
C TRP A 6 21.25 -37.68 6.06
N GLY A 7 22.23 -38.50 5.67
CA GLY A 7 23.40 -38.81 6.50
C GLY A 7 24.28 -37.60 6.81
N THR A 8 24.34 -36.61 5.93
CA THR A 8 25.09 -35.35 6.13
C THR A 8 24.17 -34.15 6.40
N LYS A 9 22.85 -34.37 6.43
CA LYS A 9 21.83 -33.33 6.63
C LYS A 9 21.93 -32.15 5.66
N ILE A 10 22.23 -32.44 4.39
CA ILE A 10 22.32 -31.41 3.34
C ILE A 10 21.08 -31.46 2.46
N ILE A 11 20.37 -30.35 2.35
CA ILE A 11 19.26 -30.10 1.44
C ILE A 11 19.85 -29.49 0.16
N ASN A 12 19.72 -30.18 -0.97
CA ASN A 12 20.23 -29.74 -2.25
C ASN A 12 19.09 -29.17 -3.11
N VAL A 13 19.22 -27.91 -3.52
CA VAL A 13 18.27 -27.20 -4.37
C VAL A 13 18.89 -27.03 -5.76
N LEU A 14 18.31 -27.67 -6.78
CA LEU A 14 18.78 -27.46 -8.15
C LEU A 14 18.24 -26.15 -8.71
N GLN A 15 18.98 -25.53 -9.62
CA GLN A 15 18.50 -24.30 -10.28
C GLN A 15 17.18 -24.55 -11.03
N ALA A 16 17.01 -25.76 -11.57
CA ALA A 16 15.78 -26.20 -12.25
C ALA A 16 14.53 -26.24 -11.35
N ASP A 17 14.71 -26.24 -10.02
CA ASP A 17 13.61 -26.21 -9.05
C ASP A 17 13.21 -24.76 -8.67
N LEU A 18 13.89 -23.76 -9.24
CA LEU A 18 13.63 -22.35 -9.00
C LEU A 18 12.79 -21.73 -10.11
N THR A 19 12.00 -20.72 -9.76
CA THR A 19 11.21 -19.97 -10.73
C THR A 19 12.08 -18.88 -11.36
N PRO A 20 12.27 -18.83 -12.69
CA PRO A 20 13.01 -17.75 -13.33
C PRO A 20 12.24 -16.43 -13.23
N VAL A 21 12.90 -15.37 -12.78
CA VAL A 21 12.31 -14.02 -12.68
C VAL A 21 12.78 -13.17 -13.86
N THR A 22 14.09 -12.97 -13.98
CA THR A 22 14.71 -12.18 -15.05
C THR A 22 16.23 -12.40 -15.09
N GLY A 23 16.82 -12.50 -16.28
CA GLY A 23 18.27 -12.68 -16.42
C GLY A 23 18.78 -13.85 -15.59
N THR A 24 19.67 -13.56 -14.64
CA THR A 24 20.25 -14.52 -13.67
C THR A 24 19.57 -14.47 -12.30
N LEU A 25 18.40 -13.84 -12.19
CA LEU A 25 17.59 -13.82 -10.96
C LEU A 25 16.50 -14.90 -11.03
N TYR A 26 16.53 -15.74 -10.01
CA TYR A 26 15.54 -16.78 -9.76
C TYR A 26 14.86 -16.55 -8.41
N GLU A 27 13.74 -17.21 -8.21
CA GLU A 27 12.95 -17.13 -6.99
C GLU A 27 12.66 -18.54 -6.45
N LEU A 28 12.87 -18.71 -5.15
CA LEU A 28 12.44 -19.89 -4.41
C LEU A 28 11.15 -19.54 -3.66
N ASP A 29 10.05 -20.19 -4.03
CA ASP A 29 8.84 -20.20 -3.21
C ASP A 29 9.11 -21.06 -1.97
N THR A 30 9.30 -20.39 -0.84
CA THR A 30 9.63 -21.04 0.43
C THR A 30 8.46 -21.85 1.00
N ASP A 31 7.21 -21.55 0.60
CA ASP A 31 6.05 -22.34 1.00
C ASP A 31 5.98 -23.66 0.24
N GLN A 32 6.30 -23.64 -1.05
CA GLN A 32 6.38 -24.86 -1.84
C GLN A 32 7.59 -25.69 -1.40
N PHE A 33 8.74 -25.05 -1.21
CA PHE A 33 9.96 -25.70 -0.70
C PHE A 33 9.71 -26.50 0.60
N ARG A 34 9.02 -25.93 1.60
CA ARG A 34 8.71 -26.68 2.84
C ARG A 34 7.78 -27.87 2.62
N LYS A 35 6.86 -27.81 1.66
CA LYS A 35 5.95 -28.92 1.34
C LYS A 35 6.73 -30.04 0.67
N ASP A 36 7.66 -29.69 -0.20
CA ASP A 36 8.54 -30.64 -0.86
C ASP A 36 9.46 -31.32 0.18
N LEU A 37 9.98 -30.56 1.16
CA LEU A 37 10.71 -31.14 2.30
C LEU A 37 9.85 -32.11 3.12
N LYS A 38 8.60 -31.75 3.45
CA LYS A 38 7.69 -32.70 4.13
C LYS A 38 7.42 -33.95 3.30
N SER A 39 7.27 -33.82 1.98
CA SER A 39 7.11 -34.98 1.10
C SER A 39 8.34 -35.89 1.10
N LEU A 40 9.54 -35.35 1.28
CA LEU A 40 10.78 -36.14 1.40
C LEU A 40 10.92 -36.78 2.78
N GLU A 41 10.53 -36.08 3.85
CA GLU A 41 10.50 -36.61 5.22
C GLU A 41 9.51 -37.79 5.37
N ASP A 42 8.36 -37.73 4.68
CA ASP A 42 7.37 -38.80 4.67
C ASP A 42 7.80 -40.03 3.83
N GLY A 43 8.93 -39.93 3.11
CA GLY A 43 9.48 -41.01 2.29
C GLY A 43 10.21 -42.07 3.10
N GLU A 44 10.44 -43.25 2.49
CA GLU A 44 11.12 -44.39 3.13
C GLU A 44 12.48 -44.01 3.75
N ASP A 45 13.28 -43.23 3.02
CA ASP A 45 14.59 -42.75 3.47
C ASP A 45 14.50 -41.65 4.54
N GLY A 46 13.40 -40.88 4.56
CA GLY A 46 13.22 -39.71 5.42
C GLY A 46 12.66 -40.03 6.80
N MET A 47 11.74 -41.00 6.90
CA MET A 47 11.06 -41.39 8.15
C MET A 47 11.99 -41.62 9.37
N PRO A 48 13.21 -42.17 9.22
CA PRO A 48 14.10 -42.39 10.36
C PRO A 48 14.75 -41.12 10.91
N PHE A 49 14.71 -40.01 10.16
CA PHE A 49 15.41 -38.77 10.48
C PHE A 49 14.46 -37.74 11.12
N PRO A 50 14.98 -36.84 11.96
CA PRO A 50 14.16 -35.79 12.55
C PRO A 50 13.77 -34.75 11.49
N ASP A 51 12.69 -34.02 11.76
CA ASP A 51 12.18 -32.95 10.92
C ASP A 51 13.28 -31.97 10.47
N THR A 52 13.25 -31.58 9.20
CA THR A 52 14.20 -30.61 8.63
C THR A 52 13.88 -29.18 9.02
N HIS A 53 12.60 -28.88 9.25
CA HIS A 53 12.12 -27.53 9.45
C HIS A 53 10.91 -27.45 10.41
N THR A 54 10.71 -26.28 11.00
CA THR A 54 9.47 -25.87 11.66
C THR A 54 8.75 -24.81 10.86
N HIS A 55 7.41 -24.79 10.97
CA HIS A 55 6.55 -23.85 10.25
C HIS A 55 5.50 -23.26 11.18
N ASN A 56 5.51 -21.94 11.30
CA ASN A 56 4.44 -21.16 11.91
C ASN A 56 3.63 -20.51 10.81
N THR A 57 2.37 -20.91 10.68
CA THR A 57 1.48 -20.40 9.62
C THR A 57 1.17 -18.91 9.81
N GLU A 58 0.64 -18.29 8.75
CA GLU A 58 0.12 -16.93 8.79
C GLU A 58 -0.92 -16.76 9.89
N VAL A 59 -0.87 -15.63 10.58
CA VAL A 59 -1.82 -15.26 11.63
C VAL A 59 -2.38 -13.87 11.38
N THR A 60 -3.71 -13.73 11.46
CA THR A 60 -4.37 -12.43 11.37
C THR A 60 -4.64 -11.91 12.77
N VAL A 61 -4.09 -10.74 13.11
CA VAL A 61 -4.35 -10.05 14.37
C VAL A 61 -4.83 -8.63 14.05
N ALA A 62 -6.03 -8.28 14.54
CA ALA A 62 -6.62 -6.94 14.34
C ALA A 62 -6.66 -6.47 12.88
N GLY A 63 -6.96 -7.37 11.93
CA GLY A 63 -7.06 -7.03 10.50
C GLY A 63 -5.72 -7.02 9.74
N VAL A 64 -4.60 -7.28 10.43
CA VAL A 64 -3.27 -7.42 9.82
C VAL A 64 -2.89 -8.90 9.76
N THR A 65 -2.61 -9.42 8.56
CA THR A 65 -2.13 -10.80 8.37
C THR A 65 -0.61 -10.81 8.34
N TYR A 66 -0.01 -11.40 9.36
CA TYR A 66 1.43 -11.62 9.46
C TYR A 66 1.84 -12.81 8.60
N ALA A 67 2.88 -12.63 7.78
CA ALA A 67 3.45 -13.70 6.98
C ALA A 67 3.93 -14.88 7.84
N ARG A 68 3.82 -16.09 7.29
CA ARG A 68 4.33 -17.33 7.90
C ARG A 68 5.84 -17.26 8.15
N PHE A 69 6.30 -18.03 9.13
CA PHE A 69 7.71 -18.20 9.46
C PHE A 69 8.15 -19.65 9.25
N ILE A 70 9.26 -19.87 8.54
CA ILE A 70 9.83 -21.18 8.27
C ILE A 70 11.28 -21.21 8.73
N GLU A 71 11.65 -22.17 9.57
CA GLU A 71 12.99 -22.27 10.13
C GLU A 71 13.58 -23.65 9.84
N ILE A 72 14.78 -23.70 9.26
CA ILE A 72 15.58 -24.92 9.19
C ILE A 72 16.17 -25.21 10.56
N ILE A 73 16.01 -26.45 11.02
CA ILE A 73 16.40 -26.91 12.36
C ILE A 73 17.24 -28.18 12.28
N ASN A 74 17.53 -28.79 13.45
CA ASN A 74 18.16 -30.11 13.58
C ASN A 74 19.52 -30.27 12.87
N GLY A 75 20.21 -29.16 12.59
CA GLY A 75 21.51 -29.12 11.95
C GLY A 75 21.46 -29.42 10.45
N TYR A 76 20.31 -29.24 9.80
CA TYR A 76 20.23 -29.27 8.34
C TYR A 76 20.81 -28.00 7.74
N SER A 77 21.43 -28.14 6.57
CA SER A 77 21.96 -27.03 5.77
C SER A 77 21.40 -27.08 4.36
N ILE A 78 21.28 -25.92 3.72
CA ILE A 78 20.81 -25.73 2.35
C ILE A 78 22.01 -25.46 1.45
N THR A 79 22.06 -26.15 0.32
CA THR A 79 23.05 -25.94 -0.75
C THR A 79 22.32 -25.73 -2.07
N PHE A 80 22.56 -24.60 -2.70
CA PHE A 80 22.10 -24.36 -4.07
C PHE A 80 23.08 -24.99 -5.06
N GLU A 81 22.59 -25.45 -6.21
CA GLU A 81 23.45 -25.89 -7.32
C GLU A 81 24.43 -24.77 -7.71
N ASP A 82 25.72 -25.07 -7.74
CA ASP A 82 26.76 -24.07 -7.96
C ASP A 82 26.62 -23.38 -9.32
N GLY A 83 26.80 -22.06 -9.33
CA GLY A 83 26.65 -21.25 -10.53
C GLY A 83 26.55 -19.76 -10.21
N GLN A 84 26.66 -18.93 -11.24
CA GLN A 84 26.64 -17.48 -11.12
C GLN A 84 25.21 -16.94 -11.32
N TYR A 85 24.41 -16.98 -10.26
CA TYR A 85 23.05 -16.47 -10.28
C TYR A 85 22.63 -16.02 -8.88
N SER A 86 21.49 -15.33 -8.81
CA SER A 86 20.89 -14.89 -7.56
C SER A 86 19.57 -15.61 -7.32
N VAL A 87 19.30 -15.96 -6.06
CA VAL A 87 18.04 -16.55 -5.62
C VAL A 87 17.39 -15.62 -4.61
N ARG A 88 16.19 -15.14 -4.94
CA ARG A 88 15.33 -14.43 -4.00
C ARG A 88 14.45 -15.43 -3.26
N LEU A 89 14.41 -15.31 -1.95
CA LEU A 89 13.52 -16.09 -1.10
C LEU A 89 12.17 -15.37 -0.99
N ALA A 90 11.08 -16.03 -1.34
CA ALA A 90 9.73 -15.46 -1.33
C ALA A 90 8.73 -16.36 -0.58
N GLY A 91 7.65 -15.75 -0.06
CA GLY A 91 6.52 -16.47 0.54
C GLY A 91 6.58 -16.71 2.06
N SER A 92 7.69 -16.40 2.73
CA SER A 92 7.81 -16.50 4.20
C SER A 92 8.96 -15.67 4.75
N ASN A 93 8.91 -15.39 6.05
CA ASN A 93 10.11 -15.07 6.82
C ASN A 93 10.86 -16.37 7.16
N ASN A 94 12.18 -16.40 7.01
CA ASN A 94 12.96 -17.62 7.23
C ASN A 94 14.40 -17.37 7.69
N ASN A 95 15.14 -18.44 7.98
CA ASN A 95 16.58 -18.41 8.31
C ASN A 95 17.48 -18.96 7.18
N PHE A 96 16.98 -19.13 5.96
CA PHE A 96 17.69 -19.89 4.91
C PHE A 96 18.95 -19.21 4.38
N PHE A 97 19.15 -17.93 4.73
CA PHE A 97 20.32 -17.13 4.38
C PHE A 97 21.38 -17.09 5.48
N ASP A 98 21.16 -17.80 6.59
CA ASP A 98 22.05 -17.78 7.74
C ASP A 98 23.31 -18.64 7.51
N VAL A 99 24.38 -17.96 7.12
CA VAL A 99 25.69 -18.58 6.92
C VAL A 99 26.42 -18.80 8.24
N GLU A 100 26.22 -17.91 9.22
CA GLU A 100 26.94 -17.93 10.49
C GLU A 100 26.58 -19.17 11.32
N ASN A 101 25.29 -19.53 11.34
CA ASN A 101 24.82 -20.75 12.00
C ASN A 101 24.85 -22.00 11.10
N GLY A 102 25.48 -21.91 9.91
CA GLY A 102 25.67 -23.04 9.01
C GLY A 102 24.38 -23.54 8.33
N ILE A 103 23.33 -22.71 8.26
CA ILE A 103 22.10 -23.06 7.54
C ILE A 103 22.32 -22.92 6.03
N LEU A 104 23.04 -21.90 5.57
CA LEU A 104 23.37 -21.73 4.15
C LEU A 104 24.81 -22.15 3.86
N ASN A 105 24.98 -23.17 3.02
CA ASN A 105 26.28 -23.52 2.45
C ASN A 105 26.59 -22.58 1.28
N GLN A 106 27.59 -21.71 1.46
CA GLN A 106 27.94 -20.70 0.45
C GLN A 106 28.70 -21.29 -0.74
N ASN A 107 28.35 -20.82 -1.93
CA ASN A 107 29.05 -21.04 -3.19
C ASN A 107 28.95 -19.78 -4.07
N GLN A 108 28.93 -19.89 -5.41
CA GLN A 108 28.81 -18.72 -6.29
C GLN A 108 27.39 -18.13 -6.39
N VAL A 109 26.41 -18.76 -5.76
CA VAL A 109 25.01 -18.32 -5.74
C VAL A 109 24.80 -17.26 -4.67
N GLN A 110 24.22 -16.12 -5.07
CA GLN A 110 23.85 -15.07 -4.12
C GLN A 110 22.42 -15.28 -3.62
N VAL A 111 22.23 -15.36 -2.31
CA VAL A 111 20.91 -15.49 -1.70
C VAL A 111 20.41 -14.13 -1.21
N ILE A 112 19.23 -13.73 -1.67
CA ILE A 112 18.56 -12.49 -1.32
C ILE A 112 17.39 -12.84 -0.39
N SER A 113 17.51 -12.47 0.88
CA SER A 113 16.44 -12.68 1.86
C SER A 113 15.26 -11.73 1.59
N GLY A 114 14.06 -12.29 1.45
CA GLY A 114 12.80 -11.53 1.38
C GLY A 114 12.18 -11.24 2.75
N ASN A 115 12.93 -11.42 3.85
CA ASN A 115 12.41 -11.19 5.20
C ASN A 115 12.02 -9.72 5.38
N ALA A 116 10.82 -9.48 5.88
CA ALA A 116 10.40 -8.16 6.32
C ALA A 116 9.74 -8.24 7.70
N ALA A 117 10.20 -7.38 8.60
CA ALA A 117 9.56 -7.13 9.89
C ALA A 117 8.23 -6.41 9.64
N GLY A 118 7.18 -7.18 9.32
CA GLY A 118 5.87 -6.67 8.94
C GLY A 118 5.47 -6.94 7.49
N LEU A 119 5.93 -8.04 6.86
CA LEU A 119 5.32 -8.48 5.60
C LEU A 119 3.82 -8.79 5.84
N ILE A 120 2.96 -7.89 5.38
CA ILE A 120 1.50 -8.07 5.39
C ILE A 120 1.11 -8.76 4.09
N VAL A 121 0.40 -9.88 4.19
CA VAL A 121 -0.19 -10.53 3.00
C VAL A 121 -1.37 -9.68 2.51
N VAL A 122 -1.15 -8.85 1.49
CA VAL A 122 -2.21 -8.09 0.83
C VAL A 122 -2.84 -8.97 -0.25
N VAL A 123 -3.85 -9.76 0.12
CA VAL A 123 -4.53 -10.71 -0.78
C VAL A 123 -5.38 -9.98 -1.84
N SER A 124 -5.81 -8.74 -1.57
CA SER A 124 -6.34 -7.77 -2.55
C SER A 124 -6.51 -6.37 -1.90
N GLY A 125 -6.49 -5.30 -2.71
CA GLY A 125 -6.67 -3.92 -2.25
C GLY A 125 -5.35 -3.14 -2.07
N SER A 126 -5.45 -1.85 -1.75
CA SER A 126 -4.31 -0.92 -1.65
C SER A 126 -3.52 -1.01 -0.33
N GLY A 127 -3.88 -1.93 0.57
CA GLY A 127 -3.29 -1.99 1.92
C GLY A 127 -3.72 -0.84 2.85
N VAL A 128 -4.66 0.00 2.40
CA VAL A 128 -5.20 1.13 3.16
C VAL A 128 -6.23 0.60 4.17
N THR A 129 -5.97 0.84 5.45
CA THR A 129 -6.86 0.44 6.55
C THR A 129 -8.17 1.21 6.51
N SER A 130 -9.18 0.78 7.27
CA SER A 130 -10.41 1.55 7.41
C SER A 130 -10.18 2.94 8.03
N GLN A 131 -9.17 3.09 8.88
CA GLN A 131 -8.81 4.37 9.49
C GLN A 131 -8.19 5.30 8.46
N ASP A 132 -7.26 4.80 7.65
CA ASP A 132 -6.65 5.61 6.58
C ASP A 132 -7.70 6.15 5.59
N LYS A 133 -8.80 5.41 5.35
CA LYS A 133 -9.92 5.89 4.53
C LYS A 133 -10.68 7.04 5.18
N LEU A 134 -10.87 7.00 6.50
CA LEU A 134 -11.49 8.08 7.25
C LEU A 134 -10.57 9.30 7.24
N ASP A 135 -9.28 9.12 7.53
CA ASP A 135 -8.31 10.20 7.57
C ASP A 135 -8.15 10.89 6.19
N ILE A 136 -8.18 10.11 5.10
CA ILE A 136 -8.18 10.65 3.73
C ILE A 136 -9.48 11.41 3.43
N ALA A 137 -10.63 10.89 3.84
CA ALA A 137 -11.90 11.57 3.62
C ALA A 137 -11.93 12.90 4.38
N ASP A 138 -11.55 12.89 5.65
CA ASP A 138 -11.46 14.09 6.49
C ASP A 138 -10.48 15.10 5.85
N ALA A 139 -9.27 14.68 5.48
CA ALA A 139 -8.30 15.58 4.85
C ALA A 139 -8.74 16.16 3.48
N VAL A 140 -9.53 15.42 2.70
CA VAL A 140 -10.07 15.90 1.41
C VAL A 140 -11.19 16.90 1.62
N TRP A 141 -12.07 16.67 2.60
CA TRP A 141 -13.16 17.59 2.91
C TRP A 141 -12.69 18.83 3.67
N ASP A 142 -11.65 18.69 4.50
CA ASP A 142 -10.96 19.76 5.21
C ASP A 142 -10.02 20.58 4.30
N HIS A 143 -9.88 20.20 3.02
CA HIS A 143 -9.13 21.03 2.07
C HIS A 143 -9.91 22.33 1.80
N ALA A 144 -9.24 23.46 2.01
CA ALA A 144 -9.81 24.81 2.09
C ALA A 144 -10.81 25.21 0.98
N ASP A 145 -10.75 24.56 -0.19
CA ASP A 145 -11.66 24.79 -1.31
C ASP A 145 -13.10 24.32 -1.01
N GLY A 146 -13.28 23.23 -0.26
CA GLY A 146 -14.60 22.70 0.11
C GLY A 146 -15.32 23.63 1.08
N ASP A 147 -14.63 24.03 2.14
CA ASP A 147 -15.15 24.96 3.14
C ASP A 147 -15.49 26.33 2.54
N PHE A 148 -14.62 26.87 1.68
CA PHE A 148 -14.90 28.13 0.99
C PHE A 148 -16.16 28.05 0.11
N MET A 149 -16.33 26.96 -0.65
CA MET A 149 -17.54 26.75 -1.46
C MET A 149 -18.81 26.64 -0.61
N VAL A 150 -18.75 25.92 0.52
CA VAL A 150 -19.89 25.79 1.43
C VAL A 150 -20.27 27.15 2.03
N LYS A 151 -19.28 27.96 2.43
CA LYS A 151 -19.50 29.32 2.95
C LYS A 151 -20.12 30.23 1.90
N ILE A 152 -19.64 30.17 0.64
CA ILE A 152 -20.24 30.93 -0.48
C ILE A 152 -21.73 30.59 -0.65
N ILE A 153 -22.10 29.32 -0.54
CA ILE A 153 -23.49 28.90 -0.74
C ILE A 153 -24.37 29.29 0.46
N LYS A 154 -23.93 29.05 1.69
CA LYS A 154 -24.78 29.15 2.89
C LYS A 154 -24.83 30.54 3.51
N ASN A 155 -23.72 31.28 3.48
CA ASN A 155 -23.60 32.46 4.31
C ASN A 155 -24.31 33.67 3.70
N LYS A 156 -24.45 34.70 4.52
CA LYS A 156 -25.11 35.96 4.18
C LYS A 156 -24.48 36.59 2.93
N LYS A 157 -25.34 37.07 2.04
CA LYS A 157 -24.98 37.76 0.80
C LYS A 157 -25.64 39.13 0.81
N SER A 158 -24.89 40.18 0.49
CA SER A 158 -25.42 41.52 0.29
C SER A 158 -24.94 42.09 -1.04
N LEU A 159 -25.72 43.04 -1.56
CA LEU A 159 -25.27 43.91 -2.62
C LEU A 159 -24.93 45.25 -1.98
N GLU A 160 -23.69 45.68 -2.11
CA GLU A 160 -23.19 46.90 -1.47
C GLU A 160 -22.59 47.83 -2.51
N LYS A 161 -22.73 49.14 -2.29
CA LYS A 161 -22.19 50.16 -3.19
C LYS A 161 -20.89 50.69 -2.59
N THR A 162 -19.75 50.30 -3.18
CA THR A 162 -18.42 50.76 -2.79
C THR A 162 -17.96 51.83 -3.77
N GLY A 163 -17.99 53.09 -3.33
CA GLY A 163 -17.74 54.24 -4.21
C GLY A 163 -18.79 54.34 -5.31
N ALA A 164 -18.38 54.13 -6.56
CA ALA A 164 -19.26 54.21 -7.72
C ALA A 164 -19.72 52.84 -8.25
N VAL A 165 -19.31 51.71 -7.67
CA VAL A 165 -19.56 50.37 -8.21
C VAL A 165 -20.38 49.55 -7.23
N TRP A 166 -21.31 48.75 -7.75
CA TRP A 166 -22.01 47.74 -6.97
C TRP A 166 -21.22 46.44 -6.91
N GLU A 167 -21.15 45.84 -5.73
CA GLU A 167 -20.41 44.62 -5.46
C GLU A 167 -21.32 43.58 -4.80
N LEU A 168 -21.13 42.30 -5.17
CA LEU A 168 -21.61 41.17 -4.38
C LEU A 168 -20.61 40.92 -3.25
N VAL A 169 -21.10 41.04 -2.01
CA VAL A 169 -20.33 40.74 -0.81
C VAL A 169 -20.90 39.48 -0.17
N ILE A 170 -20.04 38.50 0.06
CA ILE A 170 -20.37 37.28 0.81
C ILE A 170 -19.57 37.30 2.10
N PHE A 171 -20.28 37.11 3.21
CA PHE A 171 -19.68 37.16 4.55
C PHE A 171 -19.31 35.76 5.05
N ASP A 172 -18.37 35.73 6.00
CA ASP A 172 -18.03 34.55 6.78
C ASP A 172 -19.17 34.20 7.76
N ASP A 173 -18.95 33.16 8.56
CA ASP A 173 -19.90 32.63 9.54
C ASP A 173 -20.26 33.65 10.66
N ASP A 174 -19.53 34.76 10.76
CA ASP A 174 -19.77 35.85 11.70
C ASP A 174 -20.72 36.94 11.18
N ASP A 175 -21.20 36.82 9.94
CA ASP A 175 -22.06 37.79 9.24
C ASP A 175 -21.48 39.21 9.08
N VAL A 176 -20.18 39.39 9.35
CA VAL A 176 -19.50 40.69 9.39
C VAL A 176 -18.24 40.71 8.52
N THR A 177 -17.46 39.63 8.49
CA THR A 177 -16.18 39.55 7.77
C THR A 177 -16.41 39.13 6.32
N PRO A 178 -16.04 39.92 5.29
CA PRO A 178 -16.16 39.51 3.90
C PRO A 178 -15.17 38.40 3.53
N ILE A 179 -15.67 37.32 2.93
CA ILE A 179 -14.85 36.21 2.37
C ILE A 179 -14.77 36.25 0.84
N LEU A 180 -15.75 36.90 0.19
CA LEU A 180 -15.72 37.17 -1.24
C LEU A 180 -16.34 38.56 -1.48
N GLN A 181 -15.63 39.38 -2.25
CA GLN A 181 -16.11 40.68 -2.70
C GLN A 181 -15.84 40.80 -4.19
N LYS A 182 -16.90 40.96 -4.98
CA LYS A 182 -16.81 40.96 -6.43
C LYS A 182 -17.64 42.07 -7.06
N ASP A 183 -16.99 42.92 -7.85
CA ASP A 183 -17.66 43.89 -8.71
C ASP A 183 -18.73 43.21 -9.55
N LEU A 184 -19.94 43.76 -9.52
CA LEU A 184 -20.97 43.42 -10.47
C LEU A 184 -20.62 44.04 -11.81
N LYS A 185 -20.63 43.21 -12.85
CA LYS A 185 -20.42 43.62 -14.23
C LYS A 185 -21.70 43.43 -15.03
N ASP A 186 -21.94 44.29 -16.00
CA ASP A 186 -22.96 44.06 -17.03
C ASP A 186 -22.53 42.94 -17.99
N LYS A 187 -23.41 42.58 -18.93
CA LYS A 187 -23.15 41.57 -19.96
C LYS A 187 -21.95 41.88 -20.86
N ASP A 188 -21.54 43.14 -20.93
CA ASP A 188 -20.43 43.63 -21.75
C ASP A 188 -19.13 43.76 -20.92
N GLY A 189 -19.17 43.42 -19.63
CA GLY A 189 -18.04 43.43 -18.72
C GLY A 189 -17.77 44.77 -18.03
N ASN A 190 -18.64 45.78 -18.19
CA ASN A 190 -18.49 47.08 -17.55
C ASN A 190 -19.02 47.06 -16.11
N ASN A 191 -18.46 47.89 -15.24
CA ASN A 191 -18.95 48.05 -13.87
C ASN A 191 -20.41 48.53 -13.85
N ILE A 192 -21.24 47.84 -13.07
CA ILE A 192 -22.57 48.35 -12.74
C ILE A 192 -22.39 49.48 -11.73
N THR A 193 -22.62 50.72 -12.18
CA THR A 193 -22.41 51.92 -11.36
C THR A 193 -23.69 52.50 -10.77
N ASP A 194 -24.83 52.06 -11.29
CA ASP A 194 -26.13 52.37 -10.74
C ASP A 194 -27.07 51.17 -10.86
N LEU A 195 -27.95 51.03 -9.87
CA LEU A 195 -29.05 50.06 -9.89
C LEU A 195 -30.32 50.89 -9.78
N GLU A 196 -30.87 51.29 -10.93
CA GLU A 196 -32.11 52.06 -10.93
C GLU A 196 -33.23 51.26 -10.26
N ALA A 197 -34.00 51.93 -9.40
CA ALA A 197 -35.13 51.33 -8.72
C ALA A 197 -36.17 50.85 -9.75
N GLY A 198 -36.30 49.53 -9.91
CA GLY A 198 -37.22 48.90 -10.86
C GLY A 198 -36.57 47.91 -11.83
N VAL A 199 -35.25 47.97 -12.03
CA VAL A 199 -34.54 47.05 -12.95
C VAL A 199 -34.59 45.59 -12.46
N LEU A 200 -34.44 45.38 -11.15
CA LEU A 200 -34.60 44.04 -10.54
C LEU A 200 -36.04 43.51 -10.61
N ALA A 201 -37.04 44.40 -10.58
CA ALA A 201 -38.45 44.02 -10.68
C ALA A 201 -38.84 43.64 -12.12
N GLN A 202 -38.14 44.20 -13.11
CA GLN A 202 -38.35 43.90 -14.52
C GLN A 202 -37.72 42.55 -14.91
N GLU A 203 -36.53 42.24 -14.39
CA GLU A 203 -35.84 40.96 -14.62
C GLU A 203 -36.54 39.77 -13.90
N LEU A 204 -37.08 39.96 -12.69
CA LEU A 204 -37.85 38.91 -12.00
C LEU A 204 -39.19 38.56 -12.68
N ALA A 205 -39.74 39.50 -13.45
CA ALA A 205 -40.99 39.30 -14.18
C ALA A 205 -40.80 38.56 -15.51
N THR A 206 -39.57 38.50 -16.03
CA THR A 206 -39.25 37.83 -17.30
C THR A 206 -38.75 36.39 -17.14
N ASP A 207 -38.41 35.96 -15.93
CA ASP A 207 -37.82 34.64 -15.63
C ASP A 207 -38.74 33.67 -14.84
N VAL A 208 -40.07 33.80 -14.99
CA VAL A 208 -41.05 32.77 -14.56
C VAL A 208 -41.60 32.00 -15.75
#